data_AF-D8FBW7-F1
#
_entry.id   AF-D8FBW7-F1
#
_cell.length_a   1.000
_cell.length_b   1.000
_cell.length_c   1.000
_cell.angle_alpha   90.00
_cell.angle_beta   90.00
_cell.angle_gamma   90.00
#
_symmetry.space_group_name_H-M   'P 1'
#
loop_
_entity.id
_entity.type
_entity.pdbx_description
1 polymer ?
#
loop_
_entity_poly.entity_id
_entity_poly.type
_entity_poly.pdbx_seq_one_letter_code
_entity_poly.pdbx_strand_id
1 'polypeptide(L)'
;MALMADIMNTPVVKFQDKGYNCFSQRMTTVRHETNRKVSVAETVDAIQGAFEEEFQVTFREERPDAWERKTIQDFIDQRYTKEEWIFSHKHPRTRMGVGQLKTRGGLLEIYLSLSGASIESILITGDFFSTSADIHKIENALKWTSARKERIEENITSIWHDDMIYGIDVSTLTQAVLLAKENQVRL
;
A
#
# COMPACT_ATOMS: atom_id res chain seq x y z
N MET A 1 -18.50 1.84 16.16
CA MET A 1 -18.04 0.91 15.11
C MET A 1 -18.70 1.13 13.76
N ALA A 2 -20.00 1.49 13.71
CA ALA A 2 -20.71 1.79 12.46
C ALA A 2 -19.96 2.82 11.56
N LEU A 3 -19.57 3.96 12.14
CA LEU A 3 -18.93 5.05 11.39
C LEU A 3 -17.68 4.66 10.59
N MET A 4 -16.83 3.77 11.10
CA MET A 4 -15.61 3.36 10.38
C MET A 4 -15.94 2.49 9.17
N ALA A 5 -16.88 1.56 9.31
CA ALA A 5 -17.33 0.73 8.20
C ALA A 5 -18.09 1.56 7.15
N ASP A 6 -18.81 2.60 7.58
CA ASP A 6 -19.58 3.49 6.71
C ASP A 6 -18.67 4.43 5.89
N ILE A 7 -17.52 4.85 6.44
CA ILE A 7 -16.59 5.78 5.77
C ILE A 7 -15.60 5.05 4.85
N MET A 8 -15.22 3.82 5.16
CA MET A 8 -14.27 3.07 4.31
C MET A 8 -14.97 2.58 3.03
N ASN A 9 -14.80 3.33 1.94
CA ASN A 9 -15.24 2.96 0.59
C ASN A 9 -14.44 1.76 0.05
N THR A 10 -14.67 0.59 0.64
CA THR A 10 -13.89 -0.62 0.37
C THR A 10 -14.30 -1.19 -0.99
N PRO A 11 -13.36 -1.51 -1.91
CA PRO A 11 -13.71 -1.99 -3.25
C PRO A 11 -14.53 -3.28 -3.23
N VAL A 12 -15.46 -3.43 -4.17
CA VAL A 12 -16.38 -4.58 -4.25
C VAL A 12 -15.66 -5.93 -4.38
N VAL A 13 -14.44 -5.92 -4.93
CA VAL A 13 -13.55 -7.09 -5.03
C VAL A 13 -13.18 -7.65 -3.65
N LYS A 14 -13.14 -6.82 -2.59
CA LYS A 14 -12.93 -7.29 -1.21
C LYS A 14 -14.20 -7.91 -0.60
N PHE A 15 -15.39 -7.63 -1.14
CA PHE A 15 -16.67 -8.16 -0.68
C PHE A 15 -17.03 -9.53 -1.25
N GLN A 16 -16.45 -9.95 -2.37
CA GLN A 16 -16.79 -11.24 -2.98
C GLN A 16 -16.41 -12.45 -2.11
N ASP A 17 -15.44 -12.30 -1.20
CA ASP A 17 -15.00 -13.43 -0.37
C ASP A 17 -15.57 -13.44 1.06
N LYS A 18 -15.85 -12.27 1.68
CA LYS A 18 -16.26 -12.20 3.10
C LYS A 18 -17.13 -10.95 3.33
N GLY A 19 -18.44 -11.15 3.50
CA GLY A 19 -19.43 -10.08 3.62
C GLY A 19 -19.19 -9.07 4.75
N TYR A 20 -19.74 -7.86 4.56
CA TYR A 20 -19.69 -6.69 5.44
C TYR A 20 -19.84 -6.99 6.95
N ASN A 21 -20.69 -7.95 7.31
CA ASN A 21 -20.92 -8.33 8.71
C ASN A 21 -19.69 -8.92 9.41
N CYS A 22 -18.69 -9.43 8.68
CA CYS A 22 -17.56 -10.14 9.27
C CYS A 22 -16.42 -9.20 9.72
N PHE A 23 -16.36 -7.96 9.24
CA PHE A 23 -15.26 -7.04 9.56
C PHE A 23 -15.47 -6.37 10.92
N SER A 24 -16.68 -5.84 11.17
CA SER A 24 -17.05 -5.26 12.47
C SER A 24 -17.06 -6.31 13.60
N GLN A 25 -17.34 -7.57 13.28
CA GLN A 25 -17.32 -8.69 14.23
C GLN A 25 -15.91 -9.12 14.66
N ARG A 26 -14.85 -8.69 13.96
CA ARG A 26 -13.45 -9.05 14.28
C ARG A 26 -12.64 -7.94 14.91
N MET A 27 -13.22 -6.76 15.02
CA MET A 27 -12.60 -5.65 15.73
C MET A 27 -13.20 -5.55 17.12
N THR A 28 -12.35 -5.24 18.09
CA THR A 28 -12.75 -4.89 19.45
C THR A 28 -12.08 -3.58 19.86
N THR A 29 -12.35 -3.11 21.06
CA THR A 29 -11.68 -1.93 21.63
C THR A 29 -11.06 -2.30 22.96
N VAL A 30 -9.96 -1.64 23.34
CA VAL A 30 -9.31 -1.84 24.64
C VAL A 30 -10.31 -1.70 25.79
N ARG A 31 -11.24 -0.73 25.71
CA ARG A 31 -12.30 -0.54 26.73
C ARG A 31 -13.25 -1.72 26.83
N HIS A 32 -13.59 -2.35 25.70
CA HIS A 32 -14.47 -3.52 25.67
C HIS A 32 -13.79 -4.72 26.32
N GLU A 33 -12.56 -5.02 25.91
CA GLU A 33 -11.80 -6.17 26.42
C GLU A 33 -11.42 -6.03 27.90
N THR A 34 -11.14 -4.81 28.34
CA THR A 34 -10.78 -4.52 29.74
C THR A 34 -11.99 -4.26 30.64
N ASN A 35 -13.20 -4.20 30.06
CA ASN A 35 -14.46 -3.86 30.72
C ASN A 35 -14.38 -2.59 31.61
N ARG A 36 -13.53 -1.64 31.25
CA ARG A 36 -13.32 -0.38 31.99
C ARG A 36 -13.15 0.80 31.05
N LYS A 37 -13.36 2.00 31.59
CA LYS A 37 -13.10 3.24 30.84
C LYS A 37 -11.59 3.48 30.79
N VAL A 38 -10.96 3.06 29.71
CA VAL A 38 -9.55 3.32 29.42
C VAL A 38 -9.41 4.57 28.56
N SER A 39 -8.57 5.51 28.99
CA SER A 39 -8.24 6.70 28.19
C SER A 39 -7.16 6.37 27.14
N VAL A 40 -7.05 7.20 26.09
CA VAL A 40 -5.97 7.01 25.09
C VAL A 40 -4.61 7.22 25.73
N ALA A 41 -4.45 8.26 26.58
CA ALA A 41 -3.20 8.54 27.30
C ALA A 41 -2.76 7.32 28.13
N GLU A 42 -3.68 6.74 28.90
CA GLU A 42 -3.38 5.53 29.68
C GLU A 42 -2.97 4.34 28.80
N THR A 43 -3.57 4.20 27.61
CA THR A 43 -3.20 3.14 26.67
C THR A 43 -1.79 3.38 26.11
N VAL A 44 -1.44 4.64 25.80
CA VAL A 44 -0.11 5.04 25.33
C VAL A 44 0.93 4.80 26.41
N ASP A 45 0.67 5.20 27.66
CA ASP A 45 1.57 5.00 28.79
C ASP A 45 1.82 3.49 29.04
N ALA A 46 0.77 2.67 28.95
CA ALA A 46 0.89 1.22 29.09
C ALA A 46 1.72 0.59 27.96
N ILE A 47 1.56 1.04 26.71
CA ILE A 47 2.39 0.60 25.58
C ILE A 47 3.84 1.01 25.80
N GLN A 48 4.09 2.26 26.20
CA GLN A 48 5.44 2.76 26.45
C GLN A 48 6.13 1.90 27.52
N GLY A 49 5.49 1.69 28.67
CA GLY A 49 6.05 0.87 29.74
C GLY A 49 6.32 -0.58 29.33
N ALA A 50 5.41 -1.20 28.57
CA ALA A 50 5.61 -2.55 28.05
C ALA A 50 6.81 -2.65 27.10
N PHE A 51 7.04 -1.63 26.26
CA PHE A 51 8.23 -1.56 25.40
C PHE A 51 9.52 -1.38 26.22
N GLU A 52 9.50 -0.52 27.24
CA GLU A 52 10.67 -0.33 28.13
C GLU A 52 11.05 -1.63 28.84
N GLU A 53 10.05 -2.36 29.35
CA GLU A 53 10.25 -3.65 30.01
C GLU A 53 10.75 -4.72 29.03
N GLU A 54 10.11 -4.90 27.87
CA GLU A 54 10.48 -5.97 26.93
C GLU A 54 11.87 -5.73 26.32
N PHE A 55 12.16 -4.51 25.92
CA PHE A 55 13.43 -4.18 25.25
C PHE A 55 14.53 -3.73 26.22
N GLN A 56 14.23 -3.62 27.52
CA GLN A 56 15.16 -3.13 28.56
C GLN A 56 15.73 -1.76 28.20
N VAL A 57 14.87 -0.86 27.73
CA VAL A 57 15.20 0.51 27.34
C VAL A 57 14.42 1.52 28.19
N THR A 58 14.82 2.79 28.12
CA THR A 58 14.05 3.89 28.70
C THR A 58 13.85 4.95 27.64
N PHE A 59 12.60 5.32 27.39
CA PHE A 59 12.28 6.41 26.48
C PHE A 59 12.71 7.72 27.10
N ARG A 60 13.29 8.59 26.25
CA ARG A 60 13.60 9.97 26.63
C ARG A 60 12.54 10.85 26.00
N GLU A 61 11.79 11.57 26.82
CA GLU A 61 10.86 12.57 26.31
C GLU A 61 11.65 13.68 25.63
N GLU A 62 11.36 13.92 24.37
CA GLU A 62 11.91 15.01 23.60
C GLU A 62 10.77 15.77 22.91
N ARG A 63 11.00 17.04 22.63
CA ARG A 63 10.05 17.90 21.93
C ARG A 63 10.71 18.44 20.69
N PRO A 64 9.95 18.55 19.58
CA PRO A 64 10.49 19.14 18.37
C PRO A 64 11.09 20.52 18.64
N ASP A 65 12.30 20.75 18.14
CA ASP A 65 12.97 22.05 18.22
C ASP A 65 12.32 23.08 17.27
N ALA A 66 12.87 24.29 17.21
CA ALA A 66 12.31 25.35 16.36
C ALA A 66 12.38 25.02 14.86
N TRP A 67 13.44 24.33 14.42
CA TRP A 67 13.62 23.92 13.03
C TRP A 67 12.66 22.77 12.70
N GLU A 68 12.58 21.74 13.54
CA GLU A 68 11.67 20.61 13.35
C GLU A 68 10.20 21.05 13.36
N ARG A 69 9.82 21.97 14.25
CA ARG A 69 8.46 22.55 14.25
C ARG A 69 8.14 23.26 12.94
N LYS A 70 9.11 24.02 12.41
CA LYS A 70 8.94 24.69 11.12
C LYS A 70 8.78 23.67 10.01
N THR A 71 9.62 22.64 9.98
CA THR A 71 9.52 21.56 8.98
C THR A 71 8.20 20.79 9.07
N ILE A 72 7.72 20.50 10.29
CA ILE A 72 6.41 19.88 10.50
C ILE A 72 5.31 20.79 9.91
N GLN A 73 5.35 22.08 10.20
CA GLN A 73 4.38 23.04 9.68
C GLN A 73 4.43 23.13 8.15
N ASP A 74 5.63 23.18 7.56
CA ASP A 74 5.82 23.19 6.11
C ASP A 74 5.19 21.93 5.47
N PHE A 75 5.37 20.75 6.07
CA PHE A 75 4.72 19.52 5.57
C PHE A 75 3.21 19.52 5.74
N ILE A 76 2.68 20.06 6.84
CA ILE A 76 1.23 20.22 7.02
C ILE A 76 0.69 21.10 5.88
N ASP A 77 1.31 22.26 5.65
CA ASP A 77 0.81 23.27 4.74
C ASP A 77 1.01 22.91 3.27
N GLN A 78 2.07 22.17 2.92
CA GLN A 78 2.43 21.89 1.54
C GLN A 78 2.12 20.46 1.09
N ARG A 79 1.78 19.56 2.02
CA ARG A 79 1.61 18.14 1.69
C ARG A 79 0.39 17.53 2.38
N TYR A 80 0.41 17.38 3.70
CA TYR A 80 -0.57 16.53 4.38
C TYR A 80 -2.00 17.10 4.41
N THR A 81 -2.18 18.40 4.16
CA THR A 81 -3.51 19.03 4.02
C THR A 81 -3.90 19.33 2.58
N LYS A 82 -2.98 19.14 1.62
CA LYS A 82 -3.20 19.51 0.23
C LYS A 82 -4.05 18.45 -0.47
N GLU A 83 -5.16 18.86 -1.06
CA GLU A 83 -6.03 17.96 -1.84
C GLU A 83 -5.29 17.28 -2.98
N GLU A 84 -4.41 18.00 -3.68
CA GLU A 84 -3.56 17.45 -4.74
C GLU A 84 -2.61 16.36 -4.25
N TRP A 85 -2.27 16.32 -2.95
CA TRP A 85 -1.49 15.26 -2.32
C TRP A 85 -2.39 14.12 -1.82
N ILE A 86 -3.45 14.47 -1.07
CA ILE A 86 -4.42 13.51 -0.49
C ILE A 86 -5.10 12.69 -1.60
N PHE A 87 -5.54 13.38 -2.64
CA PHE A 87 -6.15 12.83 -3.85
C PHE A 87 -5.16 12.86 -5.02
N SER A 88 -3.85 12.78 -4.74
CA SER A 88 -2.85 12.61 -5.80
C SER A 88 -3.18 11.33 -6.56
N HIS A 89 -3.83 11.51 -7.71
CA HIS A 89 -4.18 10.41 -8.56
C HIS A 89 -2.90 9.95 -9.25
N LYS A 90 -2.26 8.92 -8.69
CA LYS A 90 -1.59 7.92 -9.53
C LYS A 90 -2.67 7.14 -10.30
N HIS A 91 -3.64 7.79 -10.92
CA HIS A 91 -4.53 7.07 -11.82
C HIS A 91 -3.88 6.99 -13.19
N PRO A 92 -4.04 5.85 -13.87
CA PRO A 92 -3.58 5.69 -15.23
C PRO A 92 -4.08 6.82 -16.14
N ARG A 93 -3.25 7.21 -17.11
CA ARG A 93 -3.72 8.01 -18.24
C ARG A 93 -4.84 7.25 -18.97
N THR A 94 -5.73 7.98 -19.64
CA THR A 94 -6.81 7.39 -20.44
C THR A 94 -6.22 6.34 -21.41
N ARG A 95 -6.75 5.10 -21.40
CA ARG A 95 -6.29 3.90 -22.16
C ARG A 95 -5.17 3.05 -21.54
N MET A 96 -5.26 2.71 -20.26
CA MET A 96 -4.41 1.67 -19.64
C MET A 96 -5.22 0.40 -19.35
N GLY A 97 -4.60 -0.76 -19.56
CA GLY A 97 -5.12 -2.04 -19.08
C GLY A 97 -4.95 -2.14 -17.57
N VAL A 98 -5.88 -2.83 -16.92
CA VAL A 98 -5.94 -2.95 -15.47
C VAL A 98 -5.87 -4.41 -15.06
N GLY A 99 -4.95 -4.76 -14.17
CA GLY A 99 -4.82 -6.09 -13.58
C GLY A 99 -4.93 -5.98 -12.07
N GLN A 100 -5.89 -6.69 -11.48
CA GLN A 100 -6.05 -6.76 -10.03
C GLN A 100 -5.81 -8.20 -9.58
N LEU A 101 -4.87 -8.40 -8.65
CA LEU A 101 -4.51 -9.71 -8.15
C LEU A 101 -4.45 -9.69 -6.62
N LYS A 102 -5.25 -10.54 -5.98
CA LYS A 102 -5.20 -10.74 -4.53
C LYS A 102 -4.04 -11.68 -4.20
N THR A 103 -3.10 -11.22 -3.40
CA THR A 103 -1.90 -11.96 -3.00
C THR A 103 -1.85 -12.18 -1.49
N ARG A 104 -0.85 -12.91 -1.00
CA ARG A 104 -0.59 -13.03 0.44
C ARG A 104 -0.13 -11.71 1.06
N GLY A 105 0.51 -10.85 0.28
CA GLY A 105 1.01 -9.54 0.70
C GLY A 105 -0.02 -8.41 0.63
N GLY A 106 -1.20 -8.65 0.04
CA GLY A 106 -2.22 -7.64 -0.24
C GLY A 106 -2.81 -7.74 -1.64
N LEU A 107 -3.75 -6.87 -1.96
CA LEU A 107 -4.23 -6.57 -3.31
C LEU A 107 -3.15 -5.81 -4.07
N LEU A 108 -2.76 -6.37 -5.21
CA LEU A 108 -1.87 -5.76 -6.18
C LEU A 108 -2.72 -5.26 -7.37
N GLU A 109 -2.59 -4.00 -7.70
CA GLU A 109 -3.26 -3.34 -8.82
C GLU A 109 -2.22 -2.79 -9.78
N ILE A 110 -2.23 -3.30 -11.01
CA ILE A 110 -1.29 -2.91 -12.05
C ILE A 110 -2.06 -2.21 -13.16
N TYR A 111 -1.59 -1.02 -13.50
CA TYR A 111 -2.03 -0.29 -14.66
C TYR A 111 -0.90 -0.28 -15.68
N LEU A 112 -1.17 -0.61 -16.95
CA LEU A 112 -0.16 -0.49 -17.99
C LEU A 112 -0.72 0.02 -19.33
N SER A 113 0.12 0.73 -20.09
CA SER A 113 -0.10 1.02 -21.51
C SER A 113 0.93 0.31 -22.36
N LEU A 114 0.55 0.02 -23.60
CA LEU A 114 1.39 -0.63 -24.60
C LEU A 114 1.57 0.29 -25.80
N SER A 115 2.78 0.33 -26.32
CA SER A 115 3.10 0.86 -27.64
C SER A 115 3.58 -0.32 -28.50
N GLY A 116 2.70 -0.80 -29.38
CA GLY A 116 2.89 -2.05 -30.11
C GLY A 116 2.98 -3.25 -29.16
N ALA A 117 4.12 -3.93 -29.15
CA ALA A 117 4.38 -5.10 -28.29
C ALA A 117 5.16 -4.78 -27.02
N SER A 118 5.41 -3.49 -26.73
CA SER A 118 6.22 -3.03 -25.60
C SER A 118 5.40 -2.25 -24.59
N ILE A 119 5.73 -2.38 -23.31
CA ILE A 119 5.13 -1.64 -22.19
C ILE A 119 5.61 -0.20 -22.27
N GLU A 120 4.75 0.74 -22.62
CA GLU A 120 5.10 2.16 -22.68
C GLU A 120 5.13 2.78 -21.29
N SER A 121 4.14 2.43 -20.46
CA SER A 121 4.05 2.87 -19.07
C SER A 121 3.44 1.78 -18.21
N ILE A 122 3.89 1.69 -16.97
CA ILE A 122 3.36 0.79 -15.95
C ILE A 122 3.31 1.54 -14.63
N LEU A 123 2.27 1.27 -13.85
CA LEU A 123 2.07 1.78 -12.52
C LEU A 123 1.63 0.61 -11.63
N ILE A 124 2.30 0.45 -10.50
CA ILE A 124 2.03 -0.58 -9.51
C ILE A 124 1.50 0.10 -8.25
N THR A 125 0.29 -0.26 -7.84
CA THR A 125 -0.40 0.28 -6.66
C THR A 125 -1.23 -0.80 -5.98
N GLY A 126 -1.83 -0.50 -4.83
CA GLY A 126 -2.62 -1.45 -4.04
C GLY A 126 -2.31 -1.35 -2.56
N ASP A 127 -2.72 -2.35 -1.78
CA ASP A 127 -2.53 -2.41 -0.33
C ASP A 127 -1.47 -3.46 0.08
N PHE A 128 -0.32 -3.42 -0.59
CA PHE A 128 0.87 -4.21 -0.25
C PHE A 128 1.90 -3.38 0.53
N PHE A 129 2.86 -4.05 1.15
CA PHE A 129 3.99 -3.41 1.83
C PHE A 129 5.25 -3.47 0.95
N SER A 130 5.79 -2.29 0.61
CA SER A 130 7.02 -2.11 -0.16
C SER A 130 7.56 -0.70 0.06
N THR A 131 8.84 -0.47 -0.24
CA THR A 131 9.37 0.89 -0.33
C THR A 131 8.98 1.53 -1.68
N SER A 132 8.86 2.86 -1.73
CA SER A 132 8.64 3.56 -3.01
C SER A 132 9.82 3.42 -3.96
N ALA A 133 11.04 3.29 -3.43
CA ALA A 133 12.24 3.09 -4.24
C ALA A 133 12.19 1.76 -5.00
N ASP A 134 11.75 0.69 -4.34
CA ASP A 134 11.66 -0.63 -4.95
C ASP A 134 10.55 -0.69 -6.01
N ILE A 135 9.37 -0.12 -5.72
CA ILE A 135 8.32 -0.01 -6.74
C ILE A 135 8.80 0.77 -7.97
N HIS A 136 9.47 1.90 -7.78
CA HIS A 136 10.01 2.66 -8.91
C HIS A 136 11.10 1.89 -9.69
N LYS A 137 11.93 1.08 -9.03
CA LYS A 137 12.90 0.21 -9.73
C LYS A 137 12.18 -0.77 -10.65
N ILE A 138 11.11 -1.42 -10.17
CA ILE A 138 10.31 -2.37 -10.96
C ILE A 138 9.64 -1.68 -12.13
N GLU A 139 8.96 -0.56 -11.88
CA GLU A 139 8.27 0.21 -12.91
C GLU A 139 9.24 0.65 -14.01
N ASN A 140 10.44 1.11 -13.64
CA ASN A 140 11.47 1.52 -14.59
C ASN A 140 12.06 0.35 -15.38
N ALA A 141 12.29 -0.80 -14.74
CA ALA A 141 12.80 -2.00 -15.41
C ALA A 141 11.79 -2.59 -16.42
N LEU A 142 10.50 -2.42 -16.17
CA LEU A 142 9.43 -2.87 -17.07
C LEU A 142 9.08 -1.85 -18.16
N LYS A 143 9.50 -0.60 -18.02
CA LYS A 143 9.29 0.43 -19.03
C LYS A 143 10.08 0.11 -20.31
N TRP A 144 9.40 0.19 -21.45
CA TRP A 144 9.89 -0.20 -22.78
C TRP A 144 10.22 -1.68 -22.96
N THR A 145 9.94 -2.51 -21.96
CA THR A 145 10.13 -3.96 -22.05
C THR A 145 9.03 -4.60 -22.91
N SER A 146 9.39 -5.64 -23.68
CA SER A 146 8.40 -6.41 -24.43
C SER A 146 7.39 -7.06 -23.50
N ALA A 147 6.10 -6.93 -23.81
CA ALA A 147 5.00 -7.48 -23.02
C ALA A 147 4.84 -9.01 -23.14
N ARG A 148 5.92 -9.73 -23.41
CA ARG A 148 5.98 -11.20 -23.40
C ARG A 148 6.34 -11.67 -22.00
N LYS A 149 5.75 -12.78 -21.56
CA LYS A 149 5.93 -13.31 -20.19
C LYS A 149 7.41 -13.45 -19.85
N GLU A 150 8.18 -14.05 -20.76
CA GLU A 150 9.59 -14.36 -20.55
C GLU A 150 10.39 -13.06 -20.34
N ARG A 151 10.11 -12.01 -21.12
CA ARG A 151 10.81 -10.72 -21.01
C ARG A 151 10.41 -9.95 -19.75
N ILE A 152 9.16 -10.02 -19.32
CA ILE A 152 8.70 -9.42 -18.08
C ILE A 152 9.40 -10.09 -16.89
N GLU A 153 9.37 -11.43 -16.87
CA GLU A 153 9.95 -12.25 -15.81
C GLU A 153 11.47 -12.06 -15.72
N GLU A 154 12.18 -12.06 -16.86
CA GLU A 154 13.62 -11.77 -16.93
C GLU A 154 13.98 -10.40 -16.33
N ASN A 155 13.25 -9.33 -16.72
CA ASN A 155 13.53 -7.99 -16.24
C ASN A 155 13.24 -7.84 -14.74
N ILE A 156 12.12 -8.36 -14.26
CA ILE A 156 11.82 -8.35 -12.82
C ILE A 156 12.92 -9.11 -12.07
N THR A 157 13.27 -10.32 -12.52
CA THR A 157 14.29 -11.17 -11.87
C THR A 157 15.64 -10.45 -11.78
N SER A 158 16.03 -9.71 -12.82
CA SER A 158 17.34 -9.03 -12.88
C SER A 158 17.55 -7.96 -11.81
N ILE A 159 16.48 -7.40 -11.26
CA ILE A 159 16.52 -6.35 -10.24
C ILE A 159 16.00 -6.84 -8.88
N TRP A 160 15.49 -8.07 -8.83
CA TRP A 160 14.77 -8.57 -7.67
C TRP A 160 15.72 -8.81 -6.50
N HIS A 161 15.24 -8.49 -5.30
CA HIS A 161 15.87 -8.90 -4.05
C HIS A 161 14.79 -9.33 -3.05
N ASP A 162 15.22 -9.96 -1.97
CA ASP A 162 14.30 -10.42 -0.93
C ASP A 162 13.52 -9.23 -0.34
N ASP A 163 12.25 -9.50 -0.02
CA ASP A 163 11.29 -8.56 0.57
C ASP A 163 11.08 -7.24 -0.19
N MET A 164 11.40 -7.24 -1.49
CA MET A 164 11.14 -6.09 -2.37
C MET A 164 9.66 -5.70 -2.37
N ILE A 165 8.76 -6.69 -2.37
CA ILE A 165 7.36 -6.54 -1.99
C ILE A 165 7.00 -7.66 -1.02
N TYR A 166 6.63 -7.32 0.22
CA TYR A 166 6.43 -8.32 1.26
C TYR A 166 5.29 -9.30 0.89
N GLY A 167 5.60 -10.59 0.91
CA GLY A 167 4.63 -11.65 0.62
C GLY A 167 4.24 -11.80 -0.86
N ILE A 168 5.02 -11.23 -1.78
CA ILE A 168 4.85 -11.36 -3.24
C ILE A 168 6.17 -11.84 -3.85
N ASP A 169 6.10 -12.84 -4.73
CA ASP A 169 7.24 -13.31 -5.51
C ASP A 169 7.22 -12.81 -6.96
N VAL A 170 8.34 -12.99 -7.67
CA VAL A 170 8.50 -12.61 -9.08
C VAL A 170 7.39 -13.20 -9.96
N SER A 171 6.99 -14.45 -9.70
CA SER A 171 6.00 -15.14 -10.52
C SER A 171 4.61 -14.53 -10.38
N THR A 172 4.25 -14.15 -9.15
CA THR A 172 2.98 -13.50 -8.78
C THR A 172 2.91 -12.10 -9.39
N LEU A 173 4.00 -11.34 -9.30
CA LEU A 173 4.09 -10.02 -9.91
C LEU A 173 3.99 -10.11 -11.44
N THR A 174 4.71 -11.06 -12.05
CA THR A 174 4.63 -11.31 -13.50
C THR A 174 3.21 -11.65 -13.93
N GLN A 175 2.50 -12.49 -13.17
CA GLN A 175 1.10 -12.83 -13.43
C GLN A 175 0.21 -11.58 -13.38
N ALA A 176 0.38 -10.70 -12.38
CA ALA A 176 -0.40 -9.47 -12.29
C ALA A 176 -0.17 -8.53 -13.48
N VAL A 177 1.08 -8.43 -13.98
CA VAL A 177 1.40 -7.63 -15.18
C VAL A 177 0.72 -8.21 -16.42
N LEU A 178 0.72 -9.53 -16.57
CA LEU A 178 0.06 -10.20 -17.69
C LEU A 178 -1.47 -10.01 -17.66
N LEU A 179 -2.09 -10.07 -16.48
CA LEU A 179 -3.52 -9.77 -16.32
C LEU A 179 -3.85 -8.34 -16.78
N ALA A 180 -3.02 -7.35 -16.41
CA ALA A 180 -3.21 -5.98 -16.87
C ALA A 180 -3.09 -5.84 -18.39
N LYS A 181 -2.14 -6.55 -19.00
CA LYS A 181 -1.95 -6.60 -20.45
C LYS A 181 -3.16 -7.18 -21.18
N GLU A 182 -3.72 -8.31 -20.71
CA GLU A 182 -4.89 -8.94 -21.32
C GLU A 182 -6.11 -8.01 -21.33
N ASN A 183 -6.27 -7.23 -20.26
CA ASN A 183 -7.38 -6.29 -20.13
C ASN A 183 -7.20 -4.99 -20.94
N GLN A 184 -5.99 -4.67 -21.42
CA GLN A 184 -5.77 -3.52 -22.30
C GLN A 184 -6.33 -3.77 -23.72
N VAL A 185 -6.24 -5.00 -24.22
CA VAL A 185 -6.70 -5.36 -25.57
C VAL A 185 -8.24 -5.34 -25.66
N ARG A 186 -8.93 -5.34 -24.52
CA ARG A 186 -10.40 -5.31 -24.41
C ARG A 186 -10.99 -3.89 -24.34
N LEU A 187 -10.16 -2.85 -24.37
CA LEU A 187 -10.54 -1.42 -24.42
C LEU A 187 -10.43 -0.88 -25.85
#